data_AF-A0A5S9M1W4-F1
#
_entry.id   AF-A0A5S9M1W4-F1
#
_cell.length_a   1.000
_cell.length_b   1.000
_cell.length_c   1.000
_cell.angle_alpha   90.00
_cell.angle_beta   90.00
_cell.angle_gamma   90.00
#
_symmetry.space_group_name_H-M   'P 1'
#
loop_
_entity.id
_entity.type
_entity.pdbx_description
1 polymer ?
#
loop_
_entity_poly.entity_id
_entity_poly.type
_entity_poly.pdbx_seq_one_letter_code
_entity_poly.pdbx_strand_id
1 'polypeptide(L)'
;MDIHIDVRTVGDMGELPSSLPVFLIPQVPFSWETLAIIFPYSLALAMVGLLESLLTAQIVDDMTETSSNKNKEARGQGIANVVAGFFGGMAGCAMIGQSVINTKAGGRGRLSTFVAGAFLMVLIFCTR
;
A
#
# COMPACT_ATOMS: atom_id res chain seq x y z
N MET A 1 20.03 31.86 -4.41
CA MET A 1 21.12 31.58 -5.38
C MET A 1 20.72 30.30 -6.06
N ASP A 2 19.77 30.39 -6.97
CA ASP A 2 19.14 29.26 -7.63
C ASP A 2 20.09 28.72 -8.70
N ILE A 3 20.74 27.62 -8.36
CA ILE A 3 21.58 26.85 -9.27
C ILE A 3 20.62 26.24 -10.31
N HIS A 4 20.47 26.89 -11.46
CA HIS A 4 19.68 26.42 -12.60
C HIS A 4 20.36 25.18 -13.22
N ILE A 5 20.16 24.03 -12.57
CA ILE A 5 20.43 22.72 -13.18
C ILE A 5 19.12 22.30 -13.85
N ASP A 6 19.18 22.06 -15.16
CA ASP A 6 18.06 21.55 -15.96
C ASP A 6 17.82 20.07 -15.63
N VAL A 7 17.18 19.82 -14.48
CA VAL A 7 16.79 18.49 -14.02
C VAL A 7 15.32 18.48 -13.67
N ARG A 8 14.65 17.39 -14.05
CA ARG A 8 13.26 17.15 -13.69
C ARG A 8 13.12 16.97 -12.18
N THR A 9 12.14 17.66 -11.61
CA THR A 9 11.78 17.55 -10.20
C THR A 9 10.62 16.56 -10.01
N VAL A 10 10.35 16.17 -8.76
CA VAL A 10 9.22 15.28 -8.43
C VAL A 10 7.87 15.91 -8.82
N GLY A 11 7.75 17.24 -8.75
CA GLY A 11 6.55 17.97 -9.18
C GLY A 11 6.28 17.83 -10.69
N ASP A 12 7.32 17.59 -11.50
CA ASP A 12 7.20 17.39 -12.95
C ASP A 12 6.78 15.97 -13.34
N MET A 13 6.65 15.06 -12.36
CA MET A 13 6.30 13.65 -12.57
C MET A 13 4.82 13.35 -12.24
N GLY A 14 4.14 14.26 -11.56
CA GLY A 14 2.73 14.13 -11.23
C GLY A 14 2.28 15.09 -10.14
N GLU A 15 0.97 15.24 -10.00
CA GLU A 15 0.38 16.06 -8.95
C GLU A 15 0.44 15.33 -7.61
N LEU A 16 1.09 15.97 -6.62
CA LEU A 16 1.04 15.49 -5.24
C LEU A 16 -0.39 15.67 -4.68
N PRO A 17 -0.87 14.83 -3.76
CA PRO A 17 -2.23 14.89 -3.22
C PRO A 17 -2.57 16.23 -2.56
N SER A 18 -3.66 16.89 -2.94
CA SER A 18 -4.08 18.21 -2.43
C SER A 18 -5.28 18.16 -1.48
N SER A 19 -5.98 17.04 -1.43
CA SER A 19 -7.11 16.80 -0.54
C SER A 19 -7.09 15.37 0.01
N LEU A 20 -7.85 15.12 1.08
CA LEU A 20 -8.06 13.75 1.55
C LEU A 20 -8.66 12.88 0.44
N PRO A 21 -8.37 11.57 0.44
CA PRO A 21 -8.95 10.66 -0.53
C PRO A 21 -10.46 10.60 -0.33
N VAL A 22 -11.19 10.83 -1.41
CA VAL A 22 -12.65 10.78 -1.45
C VAL A 22 -13.12 9.44 -1.98
N PHE A 23 -14.31 9.02 -1.56
CA PHE A 23 -14.92 7.82 -2.12
C PHE A 23 -15.26 8.03 -3.59
N LEU A 24 -14.72 7.17 -4.45
CA LEU A 24 -14.80 7.19 -5.89
C LEU A 24 -15.36 5.85 -6.37
N ILE A 25 -16.42 5.91 -7.17
CA ILE A 25 -16.84 4.76 -7.93
C ILE A 25 -16.01 4.77 -9.23
N PRO A 26 -15.28 3.70 -9.55
CA PRO A 26 -14.48 3.63 -10.78
C PRO A 26 -15.33 3.99 -12.00
N GLN A 27 -14.96 5.06 -12.71
CA GLN A 27 -15.63 5.52 -13.93
C GLN A 27 -15.18 4.69 -15.14
N VAL A 28 -15.29 3.37 -15.03
CA VAL A 28 -15.00 2.41 -16.10
C VAL A 28 -16.27 1.64 -16.42
N PRO A 29 -16.48 1.21 -17.67
CA PRO A 29 -17.64 0.40 -18.02
C PRO A 29 -17.67 -0.86 -17.16
N PHE A 30 -18.78 -1.10 -16.46
CA PHE A 30 -19.03 -2.38 -15.79
C PHE A 30 -19.47 -3.42 -16.81
N SER A 31 -18.56 -3.76 -17.73
CA SER A 31 -18.78 -4.71 -18.81
C SER A 31 -17.94 -5.97 -18.64
N TRP A 32 -18.36 -7.05 -19.29
CA TRP A 32 -17.58 -8.28 -19.36
C TRP A 32 -16.22 -8.08 -20.03
N GLU A 33 -16.14 -7.16 -21.00
CA GLU A 33 -14.90 -6.80 -21.68
C GLU A 33 -13.89 -6.17 -20.72
N THR A 34 -14.32 -5.20 -19.90
CA THR A 34 -13.45 -4.60 -18.88
C THR A 34 -12.96 -5.64 -17.88
N LEU A 35 -13.85 -6.55 -17.44
CA LEU A 35 -13.45 -7.65 -16.57
C LEU A 35 -12.41 -8.56 -17.24
N ALA A 36 -12.62 -8.96 -18.50
CA ALA A 36 -11.69 -9.82 -19.23
C ALA A 36 -10.30 -9.17 -19.40
N ILE A 37 -10.25 -7.85 -19.57
CA ILE A 37 -9.00 -7.08 -19.65
C ILE A 37 -8.28 -7.04 -18.29
N ILE A 38 -8.96 -6.67 -17.21
CA ILE A 38 -8.31 -6.47 -15.90
C ILE A 38 -8.05 -7.78 -15.14
N PHE A 39 -8.83 -8.82 -15.41
CA PHE A 39 -8.78 -10.09 -14.69
C PHE A 39 -7.37 -10.71 -14.64
N PRO A 40 -6.65 -10.92 -15.76
CA PRO A 40 -5.31 -11.51 -15.70
C PRO A 40 -4.31 -10.68 -14.90
N TYR A 41 -4.36 -9.35 -15.00
CA TYR A 41 -3.50 -8.46 -14.22
C TYR A 41 -3.85 -8.49 -12.74
N SER A 42 -5.14 -8.44 -12.40
CA SER A 42 -5.61 -8.50 -11.01
C SER A 42 -5.25 -9.83 -10.34
N LEU A 43 -5.34 -10.94 -11.08
CA LEU A 43 -4.97 -12.26 -10.59
C LEU A 43 -3.47 -12.36 -10.34
N ALA A 44 -2.64 -11.87 -11.27
CA ALA A 44 -1.19 -11.80 -11.09
C ALA A 44 -0.82 -10.96 -9.86
N LEU A 45 -1.40 -9.76 -9.73
CA LEU A 45 -1.16 -8.88 -8.57
C LEU A 45 -1.64 -9.50 -7.25
N ALA A 46 -2.78 -10.20 -7.26
CA ALA A 46 -3.25 -10.90 -6.07
C ALA A 46 -2.28 -12.01 -5.65
N MET A 47 -1.77 -12.81 -6.59
CA MET A 47 -0.78 -13.85 -6.29
C MET A 47 0.52 -13.26 -5.74
N VAL A 48 1.09 -12.25 -6.42
CA VAL A 48 2.32 -11.58 -5.97
C VAL A 48 2.12 -10.95 -4.60
N GLY A 49 1.00 -10.25 -4.42
CA GLY A 49 0.67 -9.59 -3.16
C GLY A 49 0.53 -10.59 -2.01
N LEU A 50 -0.10 -11.74 -2.23
CA LEU A 50 -0.22 -12.78 -1.23
C LEU A 50 1.14 -13.41 -0.91
N LEU A 51 1.97 -13.70 -1.92
CA LEU A 51 3.32 -14.25 -1.70
C LEU A 51 4.14 -13.31 -0.82
N GLU A 52 4.21 -12.03 -1.15
CA GLU A 52 4.91 -11.01 -0.38
C GLU A 52 4.36 -10.90 1.05
N SER A 53 3.04 -10.90 1.22
CA SER A 53 2.42 -10.81 2.56
C SER A 53 2.72 -12.03 3.42
N LEU A 54 2.70 -13.23 2.83
CA LEU A 54 2.96 -14.47 3.56
C LEU A 54 4.44 -14.61 3.94
N LEU A 55 5.36 -14.27 3.03
CA LEU A 55 6.80 -14.25 3.31
C LEU A 55 7.14 -13.20 4.37
N THR A 56 6.57 -11.99 4.26
CA THR A 56 6.75 -10.93 5.26
C THR A 56 6.22 -11.37 6.62
N ALA A 57 5.04 -11.99 6.67
CA ALA A 57 4.45 -12.47 7.93
C ALA A 57 5.30 -13.57 8.57
N GLN A 58 5.91 -14.46 7.80
CA GLN A 58 6.84 -15.47 8.33
C GLN A 58 8.09 -14.83 8.93
N ILE A 59 8.70 -13.86 8.23
CA ILE A 59 9.88 -13.14 8.74
C ILE A 59 9.56 -12.41 10.05
N VAL A 60 8.40 -11.73 10.12
CA VAL A 60 7.99 -11.03 11.34
C VAL A 60 7.69 -12.02 12.46
N ASP A 61 6.98 -13.11 12.18
CA ASP A 61 6.70 -14.19 13.15
C ASP A 61 8.00 -14.74 13.77
N ASP A 62 9.01 -15.02 12.94
CA ASP A 62 10.31 -15.50 13.39
C ASP A 62 11.05 -14.46 14.24
N MET A 63 10.98 -13.17 13.87
CA MET A 63 11.60 -12.07 14.62
C MET A 63 10.92 -11.76 15.96
N THR A 64 9.62 -12.06 16.09
CA THR A 64 8.83 -11.79 17.29
C THR A 64 8.56 -13.03 18.12
N GLU A 65 8.97 -14.21 17.66
CA GLU A 65 8.68 -15.51 18.28
C GLU A 65 7.16 -15.73 18.49
N THR A 66 6.36 -15.28 17.53
CA THR A 66 4.89 -15.39 17.57
C THR A 66 4.36 -16.05 16.33
N SER A 67 3.19 -16.71 16.41
CA SER A 67 2.48 -17.20 15.23
C SER A 67 1.39 -16.23 14.78
N SER A 68 1.28 -16.01 13.47
CA SER A 68 0.17 -15.26 12.88
C SER A 68 -0.69 -16.09 11.92
N ASN A 69 -1.98 -15.78 11.87
CA ASN A 69 -2.94 -16.47 11.01
C ASN A 69 -2.89 -15.91 9.58
N LYS A 70 -2.33 -16.70 8.66
CA LYS A 70 -2.11 -16.32 7.26
C LYS A 70 -3.38 -16.08 6.46
N ASN A 71 -4.46 -16.79 6.79
CA ASN A 71 -5.76 -16.58 6.17
C ASN A 71 -6.37 -15.23 6.61
N LYS A 72 -6.14 -14.82 7.85
CA LYS A 72 -6.55 -13.50 8.35
C LYS A 72 -5.76 -12.40 7.65
N GLU A 73 -4.46 -12.59 7.43
CA GLU A 73 -3.60 -11.67 6.68
C GLU A 73 -4.10 -11.49 5.25
N ALA A 74 -4.29 -12.59 4.52
CA ALA A 74 -4.80 -12.59 3.15
C ALA A 74 -6.15 -11.86 3.02
N ARG A 75 -7.08 -12.11 3.95
CA ARG A 75 -8.38 -11.40 3.98
C ARG A 75 -8.21 -9.92 4.28
N GLY A 76 -7.34 -9.57 5.23
CA GLY A 76 -7.03 -8.18 5.59
C GLY A 76 -6.48 -7.41 4.40
N GLN A 77 -5.49 -7.98 3.70
CA GLN A 77 -4.90 -7.40 2.49
C GLN A 77 -5.93 -7.24 1.37
N GLY A 78 -6.76 -8.26 1.13
CA GLY A 78 -7.82 -8.20 0.12
C GLY A 78 -8.82 -7.08 0.39
N ILE A 79 -9.31 -6.97 1.64
CA ILE A 79 -10.22 -5.90 2.05
C ILE A 79 -9.54 -4.53 1.90
N ALA A 80 -8.28 -4.40 2.32
CA ALA A 80 -7.52 -3.15 2.19
C ALA A 80 -7.38 -2.71 0.72
N ASN A 81 -7.10 -3.64 -0.20
CA ASN A 81 -6.99 -3.34 -1.63
C ASN A 81 -8.33 -2.99 -2.28
N VAL A 82 -9.43 -3.64 -1.88
CA VAL A 82 -10.78 -3.26 -2.34
C VAL A 82 -11.12 -1.85 -1.89
N VAL A 83 -10.92 -1.53 -0.60
CA VAL A 83 -11.16 -0.19 -0.07
C VAL A 83 -10.24 0.83 -0.78
N ALA A 84 -8.95 0.54 -0.92
CA ALA A 84 -8.02 1.42 -1.63
C ALA A 84 -8.49 1.74 -3.05
N GLY A 85 -8.96 0.75 -3.81
CA GLY A 85 -9.49 0.96 -5.17
C GLY A 85 -10.67 1.93 -5.21
N PHE A 86 -11.59 1.86 -4.24
CA PHE A 86 -12.70 2.82 -4.11
C PHE A 86 -12.27 4.22 -3.64
N PHE A 87 -11.03 4.41 -3.20
CA PHE A 87 -10.49 5.72 -2.83
C PHE A 87 -9.44 6.20 -3.85
N GLY A 88 -9.39 5.60 -5.04
CA GLY A 88 -8.42 5.94 -6.10
C GLY A 88 -6.99 5.53 -5.79
N GLY A 89 -6.79 4.65 -4.80
CA GLY A 89 -5.50 4.13 -4.39
C GLY A 89 -4.96 3.05 -5.33
N MET A 90 -3.64 2.88 -5.30
CA MET A 90 -2.95 1.78 -5.99
C MET A 90 -3.04 0.47 -5.20
N ALA A 91 -2.89 -0.65 -5.90
CA ALA A 91 -2.79 -1.97 -5.25
C ALA A 91 -1.54 -2.05 -4.36
N GLY A 92 -1.72 -2.58 -3.15
CA GLY A 92 -0.66 -2.73 -2.14
C GLY A 92 -0.48 -4.16 -1.64
N CYS A 93 0.65 -4.38 -0.98
CA CYS A 93 1.00 -5.62 -0.29
C CYS A 93 1.91 -5.31 0.91
N ALA A 94 2.27 -6.34 1.67
CA ALA A 94 3.27 -6.18 2.73
C ALA A 94 4.63 -5.83 2.14
N MET A 95 5.46 -5.14 2.93
CA MET A 95 6.81 -4.76 2.53
C MET A 95 7.82 -5.32 3.52
N ILE A 96 8.57 -6.35 3.10
CA ILE A 96 9.55 -7.04 3.96
C ILE A 96 10.50 -6.04 4.64
N GLY A 97 11.13 -5.15 3.87
CA GLY A 97 12.11 -4.20 4.38
C GLY A 97 11.56 -3.27 5.47
N GLN A 98 10.40 -2.66 5.23
CA GLN A 98 9.79 -1.75 6.20
C GLN A 98 9.26 -2.48 7.44
N SER A 99 8.71 -3.69 7.27
CA SER A 99 8.30 -4.53 8.40
C SER A 99 9.50 -4.90 9.28
N VAL A 100 10.64 -5.29 8.69
CA VAL A 100 11.86 -5.61 9.45
C VAL A 100 12.40 -4.38 10.18
N ILE A 101 12.45 -3.22 9.52
CA ILE A 101 12.88 -1.96 10.15
C ILE A 101 11.97 -1.60 11.31
N ASN A 102 10.66 -1.66 11.11
CA ASN A 102 9.66 -1.34 12.13
C ASN A 102 9.74 -2.28 13.34
N THR A 103 9.86 -3.59 13.12
CA THR A 103 10.00 -4.58 14.20
C THR A 103 11.29 -4.37 14.99
N LYS A 104 12.41 -4.05 14.31
CA LYS A 104 13.69 -3.70 14.96
C LYS A 104 13.61 -2.40 15.76
N ALA A 105 12.81 -1.42 15.30
CA ALA A 105 12.54 -0.19 16.01
C ALA A 105 11.55 -0.36 17.20
N GLY A 106 11.08 -1.59 17.46
CA GLY A 106 10.18 -1.92 18.57
C GLY A 106 8.69 -1.93 18.22
N GLY A 107 8.33 -1.66 16.96
CA GLY A 107 6.94 -1.71 16.48
C GLY A 107 6.42 -3.15 16.42
N ARG A 108 5.59 -3.54 17.39
CA ARG A 108 5.00 -4.91 17.47
C ARG A 108 3.47 -4.95 17.43
N GLY A 109 2.82 -3.80 17.56
CA GLY A 109 1.35 -3.70 17.63
C GLY A 109 0.72 -3.15 16.34
N ARG A 110 -0.58 -3.38 16.17
CA ARG A 110 -1.37 -2.80 15.06
C ARG A 110 -1.39 -1.26 15.05
N LEU A 111 -1.17 -0.65 16.22
CA LEU A 111 -1.05 0.81 16.33
C LEU A 111 0.20 1.34 15.60
N SER A 112 1.28 0.56 15.52
CA SER A 112 2.51 0.96 14.84
C SER A 112 2.27 1.16 13.33
N THR A 113 1.58 0.23 12.67
CA THR A 113 1.26 0.37 11.23
C THR A 113 0.19 1.42 10.97
N PHE A 114 -0.78 1.58 11.88
CA PHE A 114 -1.76 2.67 11.81
C PHE A 114 -1.09 4.04 11.87
N VAL A 115 -0.19 4.25 12.84
CA VAL A 115 0.56 5.50 12.97
C VAL A 115 1.44 5.73 11.75
N ALA A 116 2.09 4.71 11.19
CA ALA A 116 2.88 4.86 9.96
C ALA A 116 2.05 5.45 8.80
N GLY A 117 0.85 4.94 8.54
CA GLY A 117 -0.03 5.46 7.49
C GLY A 117 -0.63 6.83 7.81
N ALA A 118 -1.14 7.02 9.02
CA ALA A 118 -1.75 8.29 9.43
C ALA A 118 -0.72 9.43 9.49
N PHE A 119 0.47 9.16 10.01
CA PHE A 119 1.56 10.12 10.08
C PHE A 119 2.11 10.44 8.69
N LEU A 120 2.25 9.44 7.82
CA LEU A 120 2.62 9.68 6.41
C LEU A 120 1.62 10.61 5.73
N MET A 121 0.32 10.39 5.92
CA MET A 121 -0.71 11.26 5.38
C MET A 121 -0.55 12.70 5.89
N VAL A 122 -0.40 12.91 7.20
CA VAL A 122 -0.18 14.24 7.80
C VAL A 122 1.09 14.90 7.25
N LEU A 123 2.20 14.16 7.13
CA LEU A 123 3.46 14.68 6.60
C LEU A 123 3.32 15.14 5.15
N ILE A 124 2.64 14.38 4.29
CA ILE A 124 2.44 14.76 2.88
C ILE A 124 1.65 16.06 2.79
N PHE A 125 0.64 16.26 3.64
CA PHE A 125 -0.14 17.50 3.66
C PHE A 125 0.62 18.68 4.29
N CYS A 126 1.49 18.43 5.28
CA CYS A 126 2.22 19.47 5.99
C CYS A 126 3.52 19.92 5.30
N THR A 127 4.14 19.04 4.49
CA THR A 127 5.45 19.29 3.85
C THR A 127 5.30 19.88 2.43
N ARG A 128 4.08 20.31 2.09
CA ARG A 128 3.80 21.06 0.87
C ARG A 128 3.81 22.55 1.19
#